data_AF-E0PR52-F1
#
_entry.id   AF-E0PR52-F1
#
_cell.length_a   1.000
_cell.length_b   1.000
_cell.length_c   1.000
_cell.angle_alpha   90.00
_cell.angle_beta   90.00
_cell.angle_gamma   90.00
#
_symmetry.space_group_name_H-M   'P 1'
#
loop_
_entity.id
_entity.type
_entity.pdbx_description
1 polymer ?
#
loop_
_entity_poly.entity_id
_entity_poly.type
_entity_poly.pdbx_seq_one_letter_code
_entity_poly.pdbx_strand_id
1 'polypeptide(L)'
;MEEIMDFTKYLYVMIGSRLEKKIDELYKTKTEFLKKLDDDDKKKNKREYSDLPITNSALSNIIRGKTVNSPYLMSQKQFNLFSKEFNLTSQELIFGSDSEIINFIKFSFLLILFNDSDINPYMDNFSSDDFFSNELNRKLFKDSLNNDEILRRASNKLLLNIILAINDEKKIDFYLEVFKHHYNDSLEFSIDFARFFFSNKLDTNFLFDYLSSSKYNYQIFVESFNTFIDTNRTALLEFYNKNIDKKINEECKGSTLSKIDNNYFINLFSSSLFLDFLDQTLNDEQFILFLQKATQEGKKISFYNNNHNLGYYDKEKLEEDIKQLQMFYGDNRDNNIHTPVELNLHILHFLNFRKILENQLIEVDKENDSNSQK
;
A
#
# COMPACT_ATOMS: atom_id res chain seq x y z
N MET A 1 24.92 -2.00 0.38
CA MET A 1 23.74 -1.17 0.67
C MET A 1 22.58 -2.03 0.24
N GLU A 2 21.73 -2.41 1.18
CA GLU A 2 20.45 -3.06 0.87
C GLU A 2 19.68 -2.10 -0.04
N GLU A 3 19.24 -2.58 -1.19
CA GLU A 3 18.36 -1.79 -2.04
C GLU A 3 17.02 -1.68 -1.29
N ILE A 4 16.50 -0.48 -1.14
CA ILE A 4 15.22 -0.21 -0.46
C ILE A 4 14.21 0.20 -1.52
N MET A 5 12.93 -0.06 -1.28
CA MET A 5 11.81 0.39 -2.11
C MET A 5 11.94 1.88 -2.47
N ASP A 6 11.79 2.26 -3.75
CA ASP A 6 12.02 3.64 -4.22
C ASP A 6 10.74 4.33 -4.73
N PHE A 7 10.05 5.04 -3.85
CA PHE A 7 8.87 5.84 -4.19
C PHE A 7 9.22 7.05 -5.08
N THR A 8 10.46 7.55 -5.00
CA THR A 8 10.86 8.80 -5.68
C THR A 8 11.11 8.62 -7.17
N LYS A 9 11.38 7.39 -7.62
CA LYS A 9 11.69 7.09 -9.02
C LYS A 9 10.55 7.45 -9.97
N TYR A 10 9.32 7.07 -9.63
CA TYR A 10 8.13 7.47 -10.37
C TYR A 10 7.96 8.98 -10.35
N LEU A 11 8.08 9.59 -9.17
CA LEU A 11 7.94 11.04 -9.00
C LEU A 11 8.92 11.82 -9.90
N TYR A 12 10.19 11.43 -9.93
CA TYR A 12 11.22 12.12 -10.71
C TYR A 12 10.99 12.01 -12.21
N VAL A 13 10.53 10.86 -12.70
CA VAL A 13 10.18 10.71 -14.12
C VAL A 13 8.97 11.57 -14.47
N MET A 14 7.96 11.65 -13.59
CA MET A 14 6.80 12.51 -13.82
C MET A 14 7.16 14.01 -13.81
N ILE A 15 8.04 14.45 -12.91
CA ILE A 15 8.59 15.82 -12.94
C ILE A 15 9.30 16.09 -14.27
N GLY A 16 10.17 15.18 -14.69
CA GLY A 16 10.91 15.31 -15.95
C GLY A 16 10.01 15.42 -17.18
N SER A 17 9.01 14.56 -17.27
CA SER A 17 8.01 14.57 -18.35
C SER A 17 7.21 15.86 -18.37
N ARG A 18 6.80 16.38 -17.20
CA ARG A 18 6.07 17.64 -17.08
C ARG A 18 6.90 18.83 -17.55
N LEU A 19 8.17 18.88 -17.17
CA LEU A 19 9.10 19.93 -17.61
C LEU A 19 9.35 19.86 -19.11
N GLU A 20 9.52 18.66 -19.68
CA GLU A 20 9.67 18.47 -21.13
C GLU A 20 8.45 19.02 -21.89
N LYS A 21 7.24 18.66 -21.44
CA LYS A 21 6.01 19.17 -22.04
C LYS A 21 5.92 20.69 -22.00
N LYS A 22 6.25 21.32 -20.85
CA LYS A 22 6.26 22.79 -20.72
C LYS A 22 7.31 23.46 -21.61
N ILE A 23 8.48 22.84 -21.76
CA ILE A 23 9.52 23.33 -22.67
C ILE A 23 9.04 23.28 -24.12
N ASP A 24 8.44 22.17 -24.53
CA ASP A 24 7.95 21.99 -25.90
C ASP A 24 6.79 22.96 -26.21
N GLU A 25 5.89 23.18 -25.24
CA GLU A 25 4.77 24.12 -25.38
C GLU A 25 5.21 25.59 -25.53
N LEU A 26 6.20 26.04 -24.75
CA LEU A 26 6.57 27.46 -24.66
C LEU A 26 7.78 27.85 -25.51
N TYR A 27 8.73 26.93 -25.70
CA TYR A 27 10.02 27.18 -26.35
C TYR A 27 10.28 26.27 -27.55
N LYS A 28 9.38 25.34 -27.88
CA LYS A 28 9.47 24.37 -29.01
C LYS A 28 10.61 23.36 -28.94
N THR A 29 11.79 23.74 -28.40
CA THR A 29 12.96 22.89 -28.28
C THR A 29 13.73 23.17 -26.98
N LYS A 30 14.40 22.14 -26.47
CA LYS A 30 15.33 22.25 -25.33
C LYS A 30 16.45 23.28 -25.58
N THR A 31 16.91 23.39 -26.83
CA THR A 31 17.96 24.33 -27.23
C THR A 31 17.48 25.79 -27.14
N GLU A 32 16.25 26.07 -27.57
CA GLU A 32 15.66 27.41 -27.48
C GLU A 32 15.44 27.82 -26.02
N PHE A 33 14.96 26.89 -25.18
CA PHE A 33 14.85 27.11 -23.75
C PHE A 33 16.19 27.45 -23.10
N LEU A 34 17.25 26.67 -23.36
CA LEU A 34 18.57 26.93 -22.80
C LEU A 34 19.18 28.25 -23.27
N LYS A 35 18.98 28.63 -24.54
CA LYS A 35 19.39 29.94 -25.06
C LYS A 35 18.69 31.08 -24.36
N LYS A 36 17.38 30.94 -24.11
CA LYS A 36 16.60 31.94 -23.37
C LYS A 36 17.13 32.15 -21.95
N LEU A 37 17.45 31.06 -21.24
CA LEU A 37 18.04 31.13 -19.91
C LEU A 37 19.43 31.80 -19.92
N ASP A 38 20.26 31.49 -20.91
CA ASP A 38 21.59 32.10 -21.09
C ASP A 38 21.49 33.63 -21.33
N ASP A 39 20.60 34.04 -22.23
CA ASP A 39 20.36 35.45 -22.53
C ASP A 39 19.86 36.24 -21.31
N ASP A 40 18.97 35.63 -20.51
CA ASP A 40 18.43 36.26 -19.31
C ASP A 40 19.45 36.32 -18.16
N ASP A 41 20.36 35.37 -18.05
CA ASP A 41 21.46 35.41 -17.08
C ASP A 41 22.50 36.48 -17.44
N LYS A 42 22.90 36.54 -18.71
CA LYS A 42 23.81 37.59 -19.24
C LYS A 42 23.27 39.00 -18.98
N LYS A 43 21.97 39.21 -19.15
CA LYS A 43 21.32 40.51 -18.86
C LYS A 43 21.37 40.89 -17.38
N LYS A 44 21.30 39.92 -16.47
CA LYS A 44 21.31 40.18 -15.02
C LYS A 44 22.71 40.40 -14.46
N ASN A 45 23.69 39.61 -14.90
CA ASN A 45 24.98 39.53 -14.20
C ASN A 45 26.08 40.46 -14.75
N LYS A 46 25.88 41.16 -15.89
CA LYS A 46 26.90 42.03 -16.54
C LYS A 46 28.31 41.41 -16.66
N ARG A 47 28.43 40.09 -16.52
CA ARG A 47 29.69 39.35 -16.59
C ARG A 47 29.68 38.50 -17.86
N GLU A 48 30.77 38.61 -18.61
CA GLU A 48 31.08 37.69 -19.69
C GLU A 48 31.40 36.32 -19.07
N TYR A 49 30.51 35.34 -19.28
CA TYR A 49 30.65 33.93 -18.91
C TYR A 49 30.65 33.62 -17.40
N SER A 50 29.45 33.50 -16.83
CA SER A 50 29.19 32.52 -15.76
C SER A 50 28.57 31.27 -16.37
N ASP A 51 28.87 30.10 -15.80
CA ASP A 51 28.30 28.81 -16.22
C ASP A 51 26.78 28.92 -16.46
N LEU A 52 26.29 28.26 -17.51
CA LEU A 52 24.87 28.22 -17.84
C LEU A 52 24.05 27.87 -16.57
N PRO A 53 22.93 28.56 -16.31
CA PRO A 53 22.08 28.25 -15.15
C PRO A 53 21.71 26.76 -15.07
N ILE A 54 21.56 26.13 -16.23
CA ILE A 54 21.39 24.68 -16.42
C ILE A 54 22.17 24.27 -17.66
N THR A 55 23.06 23.27 -17.55
CA THR A 55 23.75 22.69 -18.72
C THR A 55 22.82 21.76 -19.50
N ASN A 56 23.11 21.52 -20.79
CA ASN A 56 22.31 20.61 -21.61
C ASN A 56 22.27 19.17 -21.06
N SER A 57 23.39 18.70 -20.50
CA SER A 57 23.45 17.38 -19.85
C SER A 57 22.60 17.34 -18.58
N ALA A 58 22.66 18.38 -17.74
CA ALA A 58 21.82 18.48 -16.55
C ALA A 58 20.34 18.52 -16.91
N LEU A 59 19.93 19.33 -17.89
CA LEU A 59 18.55 19.38 -18.36
C LEU A 59 18.09 18.02 -18.90
N SER A 60 18.93 17.35 -19.69
CA SER A 60 18.63 16.03 -20.25
C SER A 60 18.44 14.97 -19.15
N ASN A 61 19.22 15.03 -18.07
CA ASN A 61 19.07 14.13 -16.93
C ASN A 61 17.78 14.41 -16.15
N ILE A 62 17.48 15.69 -15.89
CA ILE A 62 16.25 16.13 -15.20
C ILE A 62 15.00 15.67 -15.97
N ILE A 63 14.96 15.91 -17.28
CA ILE A 63 13.83 15.49 -18.13
C ILE A 63 13.64 13.97 -18.13
N ARG A 64 14.74 13.21 -18.04
CA ARG A 64 14.70 11.75 -17.96
C ARG A 64 14.42 11.21 -16.55
N GLY A 65 14.20 12.07 -15.55
CA GLY A 65 14.02 11.66 -14.15
C GLY A 65 15.29 11.06 -13.53
N LYS A 66 16.48 11.33 -14.06
CA LYS A 66 17.74 10.73 -13.61
C LYS A 66 18.49 11.63 -12.65
N THR A 67 18.83 11.10 -11.49
CA THR A 67 19.76 11.74 -10.55
C THR A 67 21.21 11.49 -11.00
N VAL A 68 22.07 12.51 -10.91
CA VAL A 68 23.50 12.41 -11.25
C VAL A 68 24.30 13.16 -10.22
N ASN A 69 25.21 12.48 -9.52
CA ASN A 69 26.08 13.03 -8.47
C ASN A 69 25.32 13.75 -7.33
N SER A 70 24.01 13.49 -7.19
CA SER A 70 23.10 14.08 -6.21
C SER A 70 22.04 13.05 -5.85
N PRO A 71 21.57 12.99 -4.59
CA PRO A 71 20.43 12.12 -4.22
C PRO A 71 19.09 12.64 -4.74
N TYR A 72 19.03 13.88 -5.21
CA TYR A 72 17.81 14.53 -5.70
C TYR A 72 17.90 14.84 -7.20
N LEU A 73 16.74 14.87 -7.86
CA LEU A 73 16.61 15.13 -9.30
C LEU A 73 17.25 16.45 -9.74
N MET A 74 17.12 17.50 -8.92
CA MET A 74 17.67 18.81 -9.21
C MET A 74 18.00 19.57 -7.92
N SER A 75 18.89 20.56 -8.05
CA SER A 75 19.25 21.49 -6.97
C SER A 75 18.13 22.50 -6.70
N GLN A 76 18.14 23.15 -5.53
CA GLN A 76 17.16 24.21 -5.21
C GLN A 76 17.22 25.38 -6.20
N LYS A 77 18.40 25.72 -6.72
CA LYS A 77 18.55 26.78 -7.73
C LYS A 77 17.81 26.42 -9.01
N GLN A 78 17.93 25.17 -9.48
CA GLN A 78 17.22 24.66 -10.64
C GLN A 78 15.71 24.58 -10.40
N PHE A 79 15.30 24.11 -9.23
CA PHE A 79 13.91 24.06 -8.82
C PHE A 79 13.24 25.45 -8.87
N ASN A 80 13.88 26.44 -8.25
CA ASN A 80 13.39 27.83 -8.23
C ASN A 80 13.35 28.44 -9.64
N LEU A 81 14.33 28.10 -10.48
CA LEU A 81 14.37 28.54 -11.87
C LEU A 81 13.17 28.00 -12.65
N PHE A 82 12.92 26.69 -12.63
CA PHE A 82 11.78 26.10 -13.31
C PHE A 82 10.43 26.60 -12.77
N SER A 83 10.30 26.69 -11.44
CA SER A 83 9.09 27.21 -10.79
C SER A 83 8.78 28.63 -11.27
N LYS A 84 9.78 29.50 -11.35
CA LYS A 84 9.62 30.88 -11.80
C LYS A 84 9.35 30.98 -13.30
N GLU A 85 10.10 30.25 -14.12
CA GLU A 85 10.00 30.33 -15.58
C GLU A 85 8.63 29.83 -16.07
N PHE A 86 8.10 28.79 -15.44
CA PHE A 86 6.79 28.23 -15.79
C PHE A 86 5.64 28.73 -14.93
N ASN A 87 5.89 29.65 -14.00
CA ASN A 87 4.92 30.16 -13.03
C ASN A 87 4.16 29.03 -12.31
N LEU A 88 4.90 28.09 -11.74
CA LEU A 88 4.38 26.92 -11.03
C LEU A 88 4.64 27.07 -9.53
N THR A 89 3.68 26.63 -8.72
CA THR A 89 3.90 26.35 -7.31
C THR A 89 4.79 25.11 -7.13
N SER A 90 5.30 24.91 -5.92
CA SER A 90 6.10 23.71 -5.61
C SER A 90 5.30 22.42 -5.80
N GLN A 91 4.02 22.44 -5.42
CA GLN A 91 3.08 21.34 -5.60
C GLN A 91 2.91 20.99 -7.09
N GLU A 92 2.59 21.98 -7.92
CA GLU A 92 2.36 21.78 -9.36
C GLU A 92 3.63 21.30 -10.08
N LEU A 93 4.80 21.78 -9.67
CA LEU A 93 6.06 21.33 -10.26
C LEU A 93 6.33 19.87 -9.92
N ILE A 94 6.11 19.47 -8.67
CA ILE A 94 6.46 18.13 -8.16
C ILE A 94 5.40 17.10 -8.57
N PHE A 95 4.13 17.34 -8.22
CA PHE A 95 3.04 16.38 -8.37
C PHE A 95 2.09 16.71 -9.52
N GLY A 96 2.00 17.97 -9.97
CA GLY A 96 1.11 18.35 -11.06
C GLY A 96 -0.35 18.41 -10.62
N SER A 97 -1.24 17.90 -11.47
CA SER A 97 -2.69 17.88 -11.21
C SER A 97 -3.11 16.84 -10.17
N ASP A 98 -4.34 16.96 -9.64
CA ASP A 98 -4.97 15.94 -8.78
C ASP A 98 -4.96 14.53 -9.40
N SER A 99 -5.08 14.45 -10.73
CA SER A 99 -4.98 13.16 -11.44
C SER A 99 -3.60 12.54 -11.31
N GLU A 100 -2.55 13.36 -11.43
CA GLU A 100 -1.17 12.91 -11.27
C GLU A 100 -0.83 12.60 -9.81
N ILE A 101 -1.40 13.33 -8.85
CA ILE A 101 -1.33 12.99 -7.42
C ILE A 101 -1.91 11.59 -7.18
N ILE A 102 -3.12 11.32 -7.69
CA ILE A 102 -3.75 10.00 -7.53
C ILE A 102 -2.92 8.90 -8.20
N ASN A 103 -2.32 9.16 -9.36
CA ASN A 103 -1.44 8.18 -10.01
C ASN A 103 -0.17 7.88 -9.20
N PHE A 104 0.42 8.88 -8.55
CA PHE A 104 1.52 8.66 -7.61
C PHE A 104 1.09 7.81 -6.41
N ILE A 105 -0.10 8.06 -5.85
CA ILE A 105 -0.62 7.26 -4.75
C ILE A 105 -0.90 5.83 -5.20
N LYS A 106 -1.50 5.62 -6.38
CA LYS A 106 -1.67 4.28 -6.98
C LYS A 106 -0.34 3.54 -7.09
N PHE A 107 0.68 4.18 -7.65
CA PHE A 107 2.03 3.62 -7.75
C PHE A 107 2.58 3.22 -6.37
N SER A 108 2.47 4.11 -5.39
CA SER A 108 2.98 3.88 -4.03
C SER A 108 2.26 2.72 -3.35
N PHE A 109 0.94 2.64 -3.47
CA PHE A 109 0.13 1.57 -2.90
C PHE A 109 0.46 0.22 -3.54
N LEU A 110 0.68 0.18 -4.86
CA LEU A 110 1.13 -1.03 -5.53
C LEU A 110 2.51 -1.47 -5.01
N LEU A 111 3.45 -0.54 -4.78
CA LEU A 111 4.76 -0.92 -4.23
C LEU A 111 4.60 -1.53 -2.83
N ILE A 112 3.80 -0.90 -1.96
CA ILE A 112 3.53 -1.38 -0.61
C ILE A 112 2.87 -2.78 -0.63
N LEU A 113 1.90 -2.99 -1.52
CA LEU A 113 1.18 -4.27 -1.62
C LEU A 113 2.09 -5.42 -2.03
N PHE A 114 2.97 -5.20 -3.02
CA PHE A 114 3.88 -6.22 -3.54
C PHE A 114 5.21 -6.29 -2.77
N ASN A 115 5.35 -5.54 -1.68
CA ASN A 115 6.55 -5.45 -0.85
C ASN A 115 7.08 -6.79 -0.32
N ASP A 116 6.24 -7.80 -0.14
CA ASP A 116 6.69 -9.12 0.35
C ASP A 116 6.67 -10.18 -0.76
N SER A 117 6.21 -9.84 -1.97
CA SER A 117 5.89 -10.80 -3.02
C SER A 117 7.13 -11.41 -3.67
N ASP A 118 7.34 -12.72 -3.46
CA ASP A 118 8.29 -13.55 -4.25
C ASP A 118 7.93 -13.59 -5.74
N ILE A 119 6.69 -13.25 -6.07
CA ILE A 119 6.23 -13.18 -7.45
C ILE A 119 6.90 -11.98 -8.09
N ASN A 120 7.70 -12.27 -9.09
CA ASN A 120 8.08 -11.28 -10.07
C ASN A 120 6.78 -10.78 -10.72
N PRO A 121 6.41 -9.49 -10.61
CA PRO A 121 5.18 -8.94 -11.15
C PRO A 121 5.18 -8.88 -12.69
N TYR A 122 5.85 -9.82 -13.38
CA TYR A 122 5.68 -10.15 -14.80
C TYR A 122 4.28 -10.74 -15.04
N MET A 123 3.30 -9.90 -14.73
CA MET A 123 1.99 -9.85 -15.28
C MET A 123 2.06 -9.40 -16.74
N ASP A 124 3.03 -9.91 -17.52
CA ASP A 124 3.25 -9.56 -18.93
C ASP A 124 1.99 -9.85 -19.79
N ASN A 125 1.04 -10.62 -19.24
CA ASN A 125 -0.21 -11.00 -19.88
C ASN A 125 -1.48 -10.28 -19.34
N PHE A 126 -1.37 -9.39 -18.36
CA PHE A 126 -2.54 -8.84 -17.67
C PHE A 126 -2.68 -7.32 -17.85
N SER A 127 -3.01 -6.94 -19.08
CA SER A 127 -3.25 -5.58 -19.55
C SER A 127 -4.60 -4.96 -19.11
N SER A 128 -5.28 -5.53 -18.11
CA SER A 128 -6.58 -5.05 -17.64
C SER A 128 -6.50 -3.91 -16.62
N ASP A 129 -5.29 -3.60 -16.13
CA ASP A 129 -5.03 -2.41 -15.32
C ASP A 129 -4.49 -1.28 -16.21
N ASP A 130 -5.15 -0.12 -16.19
CA ASP A 130 -4.69 1.08 -16.90
C ASP A 130 -3.27 1.47 -16.46
N PHE A 131 -2.89 1.27 -15.19
CA PHE A 131 -1.56 1.63 -14.69
C PHE A 131 -0.47 0.73 -15.28
N PHE A 132 -0.63 -0.59 -15.19
CA PHE A 132 0.33 -1.56 -15.73
C PHE A 132 0.18 -1.80 -17.24
N SER A 133 -0.84 -1.27 -17.91
CA SER A 133 -0.91 -1.26 -19.38
C SER A 133 0.23 -0.44 -20.01
N ASN A 134 0.75 0.55 -19.27
CA ASN A 134 1.83 1.43 -19.69
C ASN A 134 3.22 0.81 -19.43
N GLU A 135 4.03 0.69 -20.48
CA GLU A 135 5.38 0.11 -20.40
C GLU A 135 6.33 0.87 -19.47
N LEU A 136 6.26 2.20 -19.46
CA LEU A 136 7.07 3.03 -18.59
C LEU A 136 6.71 2.78 -17.12
N ASN A 137 5.41 2.70 -16.79
CA ASN A 137 4.96 2.40 -15.43
C ASN A 137 5.43 1.01 -14.96
N ARG A 138 5.31 -0.01 -15.82
CA ARG A 138 5.83 -1.37 -15.51
C ARG A 138 7.32 -1.34 -15.23
N LYS A 139 8.08 -0.65 -16.09
CA LYS A 139 9.52 -0.51 -15.90
C LYS A 139 9.83 0.17 -14.58
N LEU A 140 9.20 1.31 -14.29
CA LEU A 140 9.41 2.07 -13.04
C LEU A 140 9.08 1.25 -11.81
N PHE A 141 7.98 0.50 -11.84
CA PHE A 141 7.59 -0.38 -10.75
C PHE A 141 8.66 -1.44 -10.47
N LYS A 142 9.08 -2.19 -11.49
CA LYS A 142 10.14 -3.19 -11.38
C LYS A 142 11.44 -2.60 -10.83
N ASP A 143 11.77 -1.42 -11.30
CA ASP A 143 12.97 -0.68 -10.95
C ASP A 143 12.94 -0.07 -9.53
N SER A 144 11.79 -0.12 -8.85
CA SER A 144 11.54 0.50 -7.54
C SER A 144 11.09 -0.51 -6.48
N LEU A 145 10.65 -1.70 -6.88
CA LEU A 145 10.17 -2.74 -5.98
C LEU A 145 11.36 -3.36 -5.23
N ASN A 146 11.24 -3.39 -3.91
CA ASN A 146 12.12 -4.13 -3.02
C ASN A 146 11.35 -4.54 -1.77
N ASN A 147 11.90 -5.46 -0.99
CA ASN A 147 11.29 -5.90 0.25
C ASN A 147 11.73 -5.01 1.40
N ASP A 148 10.75 -4.46 2.12
CA ASP A 148 10.96 -3.64 3.31
C ASP A 148 9.97 -4.03 4.41
N GLU A 149 10.42 -4.80 5.40
CA GLU A 149 9.57 -5.33 6.48
C GLU A 149 8.78 -4.23 7.21
N ILE A 150 9.28 -2.99 7.25
CA ILE A 150 8.61 -1.86 7.91
C ILE A 150 7.24 -1.56 7.29
N LEU A 151 7.04 -1.88 6.02
CA LEU A 151 5.82 -1.64 5.27
C LEU A 151 4.82 -2.80 5.33
N ARG A 152 5.19 -3.96 5.86
CA ARG A 152 4.34 -5.17 5.86
C ARG A 152 2.99 -4.98 6.56
N ARG A 153 3.00 -4.30 7.71
CA ARG A 153 1.75 -3.97 8.41
C ARG A 153 0.83 -3.07 7.58
N ALA A 154 1.40 -2.07 6.93
CA ALA A 154 0.66 -1.15 6.06
C ALA A 154 0.13 -1.87 4.82
N SER A 155 0.92 -2.79 4.25
CA SER A 155 0.52 -3.67 3.13
C SER A 155 -0.71 -4.50 3.48
N ASN A 156 -0.66 -5.24 4.59
CA ASN A 156 -1.78 -6.09 5.00
C ASN A 156 -3.06 -5.29 5.24
N LYS A 157 -2.95 -4.11 5.86
CA LYS A 157 -4.10 -3.25 6.12
C LYS A 157 -4.67 -2.65 4.83
N LEU A 158 -3.81 -2.18 3.93
CA LEU A 158 -4.21 -1.67 2.63
C LEU A 158 -4.93 -2.75 1.81
N LEU A 159 -4.41 -3.99 1.86
CA LEU A 159 -5.01 -5.14 1.18
C LEU A 159 -6.40 -5.46 1.71
N LEU A 160 -6.59 -5.46 3.03
CA LEU A 160 -7.89 -5.62 3.67
C LEU A 160 -8.89 -4.57 3.16
N ASN A 161 -8.50 -3.31 3.13
CA ASN A 161 -9.34 -2.23 2.63
C ASN A 161 -9.72 -2.39 1.16
N ILE A 162 -8.79 -2.89 0.32
CA ILE A 162 -9.05 -3.17 -1.10
C ILE A 162 -10.05 -4.31 -1.25
N ILE A 163 -9.87 -5.41 -0.51
CA ILE A 163 -10.80 -6.56 -0.53
C ILE A 163 -12.23 -6.10 -0.20
N LEU A 164 -12.35 -5.19 0.76
CA LEU A 164 -13.64 -4.72 1.29
C LEU A 164 -14.20 -3.50 0.56
N ALA A 165 -13.44 -2.90 -0.35
CA ALA A 165 -13.89 -1.72 -1.08
C ALA A 165 -15.06 -2.01 -2.02
N ILE A 166 -15.16 -3.24 -2.54
CA ILE A 166 -16.23 -3.59 -3.47
C ILE A 166 -17.46 -4.03 -2.69
N ASN A 167 -18.57 -3.33 -2.94
CA ASN A 167 -19.91 -3.77 -2.57
C ASN A 167 -20.43 -4.84 -3.55
N ASP A 168 -19.74 -5.99 -3.61
CA ASP A 168 -20.11 -7.15 -4.42
C ASP A 168 -19.86 -8.43 -3.65
N GLU A 169 -20.96 -9.03 -3.20
CA GLU A 169 -20.96 -10.26 -2.43
C GLU A 169 -20.20 -11.42 -3.11
N LYS A 170 -20.20 -11.48 -4.46
CA LYS A 170 -19.46 -12.52 -5.20
C LYS A 170 -17.96 -12.34 -5.13
N LYS A 171 -17.48 -11.11 -4.97
CA LYS A 171 -16.05 -10.83 -4.84
C LYS A 171 -15.57 -11.08 -3.42
N ILE A 172 -16.43 -10.85 -2.42
CA ILE A 172 -16.21 -11.36 -1.07
C ILE A 172 -16.06 -12.89 -1.09
N ASP A 173 -16.96 -13.60 -1.77
CA ASP A 173 -16.88 -15.07 -1.91
C ASP A 173 -15.58 -15.49 -2.61
N PHE A 174 -15.18 -14.78 -3.67
CA PHE A 174 -13.90 -15.02 -4.33
C PHE A 174 -12.72 -14.92 -3.35
N TYR A 175 -12.62 -13.83 -2.59
CA TYR A 175 -11.53 -13.65 -1.63
C TYR A 175 -11.55 -14.71 -0.53
N LEU A 176 -12.72 -15.07 0.00
CA LEU A 176 -12.88 -16.18 0.93
C LEU A 176 -12.36 -17.50 0.36
N GLU A 177 -12.70 -17.82 -0.89
CA GLU A 177 -12.18 -19.02 -1.56
C GLU A 177 -10.66 -18.98 -1.75
N VAL A 178 -10.06 -17.79 -1.95
CA VAL A 178 -8.60 -17.67 -2.00
C VAL A 178 -7.97 -18.06 -0.65
N PHE A 179 -8.49 -17.53 0.46
CA PHE A 179 -8.03 -17.92 1.79
C PHE A 179 -8.23 -19.43 1.99
N LYS A 180 -9.40 -19.98 1.66
CA LYS A 180 -9.67 -21.42 1.80
C LYS A 180 -8.72 -22.30 1.00
N HIS A 181 -8.36 -21.90 -0.22
CA HIS A 181 -7.49 -22.70 -1.08
C HIS A 181 -6.08 -22.92 -0.48
N HIS A 182 -5.65 -22.03 0.41
CA HIS A 182 -4.33 -22.12 1.03
C HIS A 182 -4.30 -23.05 2.25
N TYR A 183 -5.44 -23.30 2.89
CA TYR A 183 -5.50 -24.03 4.16
C TYR A 183 -6.28 -25.33 4.02
N ASN A 184 -5.65 -26.45 4.36
CA ASN A 184 -6.31 -27.76 4.43
C ASN A 184 -6.99 -28.01 5.79
N ASP A 185 -6.75 -27.10 6.75
CA ASP A 185 -7.21 -27.18 8.13
C ASP A 185 -8.08 -25.96 8.48
N SER A 186 -9.25 -26.19 9.07
CA SER A 186 -10.22 -25.13 9.42
C SER A 186 -9.70 -24.17 10.50
N LEU A 187 -8.93 -24.70 11.45
CA LEU A 187 -8.37 -23.93 12.55
C LEU A 187 -7.23 -23.06 12.03
N GLU A 188 -6.37 -23.59 11.17
CA GLU A 188 -5.30 -22.82 10.50
C GLU A 188 -5.89 -21.68 9.66
N PHE A 189 -6.90 -21.98 8.84
CA PHE A 189 -7.69 -20.96 8.12
C PHE A 189 -8.23 -19.91 9.08
N SER A 190 -8.92 -20.31 10.16
CA SER A 190 -9.59 -19.37 11.07
C SER A 190 -8.59 -18.49 11.84
N ILE A 191 -7.45 -19.03 12.24
CA ILE A 191 -6.40 -18.31 12.96
C ILE A 191 -5.72 -17.29 12.07
N ASP A 192 -5.28 -17.69 10.87
CA ASP A 192 -4.59 -16.77 9.97
C ASP A 192 -5.53 -15.74 9.37
N PHE A 193 -6.77 -16.14 9.09
CA PHE A 193 -7.84 -15.22 8.75
C PHE A 193 -8.04 -14.16 9.83
N ALA A 194 -8.11 -14.57 11.10
CA ALA A 194 -8.21 -13.65 12.23
C ALA A 194 -6.97 -12.73 12.35
N ARG A 195 -5.77 -13.28 12.19
CA ARG A 195 -4.52 -12.49 12.23
C ARG A 195 -4.47 -11.44 11.12
N PHE A 196 -4.89 -11.79 9.91
CA PHE A 196 -4.96 -10.83 8.81
C PHE A 196 -5.98 -9.73 9.07
N PHE A 197 -7.23 -10.09 9.40
CA PHE A 197 -8.32 -9.11 9.53
C PHE A 197 -8.23 -8.24 10.78
N PHE A 198 -7.75 -8.76 11.91
CA PHE A 198 -7.72 -8.03 13.18
C PHE A 198 -6.35 -7.49 13.53
N SER A 199 -5.28 -8.18 13.13
CA SER A 199 -3.90 -7.79 13.45
C SER A 199 -3.14 -7.23 12.25
N ASN A 200 -3.70 -7.27 11.03
CA ASN A 200 -3.00 -6.94 9.79
C ASN A 200 -1.68 -7.72 9.67
N LYS A 201 -1.73 -9.00 10.06
CA LYS A 201 -0.61 -9.95 10.01
C LYS A 201 -0.96 -11.10 9.07
N LEU A 202 -0.59 -10.94 7.81
CA LEU A 202 -0.38 -12.03 6.88
C LEU A 202 1.13 -12.22 6.75
N ASP A 203 1.60 -13.46 6.92
CA ASP A 203 3.02 -13.80 6.86
C ASP A 203 3.40 -14.50 5.55
N THR A 204 2.47 -14.54 4.59
CA THR A 204 2.53 -15.37 3.39
C THR A 204 2.00 -14.61 2.18
N ASN A 205 2.62 -14.82 1.01
CA ASN A 205 2.23 -14.19 -0.25
C ASN A 205 1.07 -14.88 -0.98
N PHE A 206 0.42 -15.87 -0.36
CA PHE A 206 -0.50 -16.77 -1.07
C PHE A 206 -1.62 -16.02 -1.79
N LEU A 207 -2.05 -14.86 -1.26
CA LEU A 207 -3.08 -14.07 -1.91
C LEU A 207 -2.57 -13.58 -3.26
N PHE A 208 -1.37 -12.99 -3.31
CA PHE A 208 -0.79 -12.57 -4.57
C PHE A 208 -0.45 -13.75 -5.47
N ASP A 209 -0.03 -14.89 -4.92
CA ASP A 209 0.22 -16.11 -5.72
C ASP A 209 -1.05 -16.56 -6.42
N TYR A 210 -2.16 -16.60 -5.68
CA TYR A 210 -3.46 -16.99 -6.18
C TYR A 210 -4.05 -15.95 -7.14
N LEU A 211 -3.91 -14.66 -6.84
CA LEU A 211 -4.33 -13.57 -7.75
C LEU A 211 -3.57 -13.64 -9.08
N SER A 212 -2.28 -13.98 -9.04
CA SER A 212 -1.41 -14.10 -10.21
C SER A 212 -1.61 -15.40 -10.99
N SER A 213 -2.29 -16.40 -10.41
CA SER A 213 -2.50 -17.70 -11.05
C SER A 213 -3.39 -17.66 -12.29
N SER A 214 -4.24 -16.63 -12.45
CA SER A 214 -5.07 -16.49 -13.64
C SER A 214 -5.43 -15.04 -13.97
N LYS A 215 -5.73 -14.79 -15.26
CA LYS A 215 -6.20 -13.48 -15.74
C LYS A 215 -7.45 -13.01 -15.03
N TYR A 216 -8.35 -13.94 -14.77
CA TYR A 216 -9.63 -13.67 -14.12
C TYR A 216 -9.42 -13.22 -12.67
N ASN A 217 -8.56 -13.92 -11.94
CA ASN A 217 -8.26 -13.60 -10.53
C ASN A 217 -7.60 -12.23 -10.41
N TYR A 218 -6.61 -11.96 -11.27
CA TYR A 218 -5.95 -10.64 -11.29
C TYR A 218 -6.91 -9.52 -11.68
N GLN A 219 -7.82 -9.78 -12.64
CA GLN A 219 -8.85 -8.79 -13.00
C GLN A 219 -9.75 -8.44 -11.80
N ILE A 220 -10.15 -9.42 -10.99
CA ILE A 220 -10.93 -9.15 -9.76
C ILE A 220 -10.14 -8.24 -8.82
N PHE A 221 -8.84 -8.49 -8.60
CA PHE A 221 -7.99 -7.62 -7.79
C PHE A 221 -7.89 -6.20 -8.34
N VAL A 222 -7.65 -6.04 -9.65
CA VAL A 222 -7.56 -4.73 -10.29
C VAL A 222 -8.86 -3.95 -10.18
N GLU A 223 -10.00 -4.64 -10.34
CA GLU A 223 -11.31 -4.04 -10.13
C GLU A 223 -11.49 -3.58 -8.67
N SER A 224 -11.04 -4.38 -7.69
CA SER A 224 -11.08 -4.02 -6.26
C SER A 224 -10.22 -2.82 -5.95
N PHE A 225 -8.99 -2.83 -6.46
CA PHE A 225 -8.03 -1.76 -6.27
C PHE A 225 -8.54 -0.44 -6.86
N ASN A 226 -9.03 -0.45 -8.10
CA ASN A 226 -9.58 0.76 -8.72
C ASN A 226 -10.86 1.23 -8.02
N THR A 227 -11.74 0.32 -7.60
CA THR A 227 -12.92 0.67 -6.81
C THR A 227 -12.53 1.35 -5.49
N PHE A 228 -11.51 0.83 -4.80
CA PHE A 228 -10.97 1.45 -3.58
C PHE A 228 -10.45 2.87 -3.84
N ILE A 229 -9.65 3.06 -4.89
CA ILE A 229 -9.09 4.37 -5.23
C ILE A 229 -10.19 5.36 -5.60
N ASP A 230 -11.15 4.95 -6.41
CA ASP A 230 -12.22 5.84 -6.89
C ASP A 230 -13.19 6.22 -5.77
N THR A 231 -13.58 5.26 -4.93
CA THR A 231 -14.44 5.49 -3.76
C THR A 231 -13.80 6.43 -2.77
N ASN A 232 -12.49 6.28 -2.53
CA ASN A 232 -11.76 7.04 -1.53
C ASN A 232 -10.99 8.24 -2.10
N ARG A 233 -11.26 8.64 -3.35
CA ARG A 233 -10.49 9.68 -4.06
C ARG A 233 -10.36 10.98 -3.26
N THR A 234 -11.45 11.46 -2.68
CA THR A 234 -11.44 12.70 -1.86
C THR A 234 -10.58 12.53 -0.61
N ALA A 235 -10.73 11.40 0.10
CA ALA A 235 -9.94 11.12 1.30
C ALA A 235 -8.44 10.97 0.98
N LEU A 236 -8.10 10.40 -0.17
CA LEU A 236 -6.71 10.29 -0.65
C LEU A 236 -6.09 11.67 -0.93
N LEU A 237 -6.84 12.57 -1.56
CA LEU A 237 -6.39 13.96 -1.79
C LEU A 237 -6.27 14.74 -0.48
N GLU A 238 -7.17 14.52 0.49
CA GLU A 238 -7.03 15.10 1.82
C GLU A 238 -5.80 14.58 2.57
N PHE A 239 -5.53 13.28 2.51
CA PHE A 239 -4.32 12.69 3.08
C PHE A 239 -3.06 13.29 2.44
N TYR A 240 -3.05 13.43 1.12
CA TYR A 240 -1.98 14.12 0.39
C TYR A 240 -1.80 15.56 0.88
N ASN A 241 -2.87 16.35 0.95
CA ASN A 241 -2.80 17.75 1.33
C ASN A 241 -2.28 17.93 2.77
N LYS A 242 -2.79 17.12 3.71
CA LYS A 242 -2.42 17.20 5.13
C LYS A 242 -0.98 16.79 5.41
N ASN A 243 -0.46 15.81 4.67
CA ASN A 243 0.83 15.20 4.97
C ASN A 243 1.91 15.60 3.98
N ILE A 244 1.66 15.49 2.67
CA ILE A 244 2.68 15.68 1.62
C ILE A 244 2.75 17.14 1.19
N ASP A 245 1.65 17.76 0.76
CA ASP A 245 1.67 19.15 0.28
C ASP A 245 2.10 20.12 1.40
N LYS A 246 1.55 19.93 2.60
CA LYS A 246 2.00 20.67 3.78
C LYS A 246 3.52 20.57 3.97
N LYS A 247 4.10 19.37 3.84
CA LYS A 247 5.54 19.14 3.98
C LYS A 247 6.34 19.88 2.91
N ILE A 248 5.90 19.86 1.65
CA ILE A 248 6.53 20.58 0.55
C ILE A 248 6.65 22.08 0.86
N ASN A 249 5.60 22.64 1.47
CA ASN A 249 5.48 24.08 1.73
C ASN A 249 6.13 24.55 3.05
N GLU A 250 6.70 23.67 3.87
CA GLU A 250 7.46 24.06 5.07
C GLU A 250 8.72 24.86 4.73
N GLU A 251 9.19 25.76 5.60
CA GLU A 251 10.49 26.41 5.40
C GLU A 251 11.64 25.39 5.50
N CYS A 252 12.60 25.42 4.57
CA CYS A 252 13.85 24.67 4.74
C CYS A 252 15.07 25.41 4.20
N LYS A 253 16.24 25.04 4.75
CA LYS A 253 17.55 25.54 4.30
C LYS A 253 18.12 24.75 3.10
N GLY A 254 17.44 23.68 2.69
CA GLY A 254 17.88 22.72 1.67
C GLY A 254 17.03 22.72 0.39
N SER A 255 16.99 21.58 -0.30
CA SER A 255 16.17 21.41 -1.50
C SER A 255 14.70 21.14 -1.13
N THR A 256 13.73 21.65 -1.88
CA THR A 256 12.32 21.27 -1.71
C THR A 256 12.16 19.76 -1.86
N LEU A 257 12.88 19.14 -2.80
CA LEU A 257 12.86 17.69 -3.01
C LEU A 257 13.48 16.89 -1.85
N SER A 258 14.34 17.50 -1.04
CA SER A 258 14.91 16.80 0.13
C SER A 258 13.92 16.67 1.29
N LYS A 259 12.76 17.36 1.24
CA LYS A 259 11.73 17.26 2.28
C LYS A 259 10.84 16.02 2.11
N ILE A 260 10.76 15.52 0.89
CA ILE A 260 9.91 14.41 0.45
C ILE A 260 10.77 13.38 -0.29
N ASP A 261 11.90 13.01 0.34
CA ASP A 261 12.79 11.99 -0.19
C ASP A 261 12.22 10.57 0.04
N ASN A 262 12.96 9.55 -0.36
CA ASN A 262 12.47 8.18 -0.26
C ASN A 262 12.21 7.75 1.19
N ASN A 263 13.09 8.16 2.12
CA ASN A 263 12.93 7.88 3.54
C ASN A 263 11.67 8.56 4.10
N TYR A 264 11.35 9.77 3.64
CA TYR A 264 10.10 10.43 3.99
C TYR A 264 8.87 9.58 3.60
N PHE A 265 8.85 9.01 2.39
CA PHE A 265 7.73 8.17 1.96
C PHE A 265 7.64 6.85 2.73
N ILE A 266 8.77 6.18 2.96
CA ILE A 266 8.80 4.97 3.80
C ILE A 266 8.24 5.27 5.19
N ASN A 267 8.70 6.36 5.82
CA ASN A 267 8.20 6.78 7.13
C ASN A 267 6.72 7.15 7.10
N LEU A 268 6.26 7.86 6.07
CA LEU A 268 4.86 8.24 5.94
C LEU A 268 3.96 7.00 5.81
N PHE A 269 4.29 6.07 4.92
CA PHE A 269 3.49 4.88 4.66
C PHE A 269 3.61 3.79 5.73
N SER A 270 4.64 3.83 6.59
CA SER A 270 4.72 2.98 7.79
C SER A 270 4.17 3.66 9.06
N SER A 271 3.80 4.95 8.99
CA SER A 271 3.37 5.71 10.16
C SER A 271 1.95 5.35 10.63
N SER A 272 1.66 5.65 11.89
CA SER A 272 0.29 5.60 12.43
C SER A 272 -0.67 6.48 11.62
N LEU A 273 -0.23 7.63 11.11
CA LEU A 273 -1.06 8.54 10.31
C LEU A 273 -1.63 7.86 9.05
N PHE A 274 -0.81 7.03 8.40
CA PHE A 274 -1.27 6.27 7.24
C PHE A 274 -2.20 5.13 7.65
N LEU A 275 -1.91 4.45 8.76
CA LEU A 275 -2.79 3.40 9.29
C LEU A 275 -4.16 3.97 9.70
N ASP A 276 -4.20 5.15 10.33
CA ASP A 276 -5.43 5.85 10.73
C ASP A 276 -6.23 6.29 9.49
N PHE A 277 -5.54 6.72 8.43
CA PHE A 277 -6.16 6.98 7.14
C PHE A 277 -6.84 5.72 6.59
N LEU A 278 -6.16 4.57 6.63
CA LEU A 278 -6.76 3.32 6.19
C LEU A 278 -7.99 2.95 7.03
N ASP A 279 -7.98 3.12 8.36
CA ASP A 279 -9.17 2.86 9.18
C ASP A 279 -10.39 3.68 8.72
N GLN A 280 -10.17 4.95 8.36
CA GLN A 280 -11.25 5.83 7.90
C GLN A 280 -11.82 5.45 6.53
N THR A 281 -11.10 4.65 5.75
CA THR A 281 -11.52 4.18 4.41
C THR A 281 -12.08 2.76 4.43
N LEU A 282 -12.17 2.12 5.61
CA LEU A 282 -12.73 0.80 5.77
C LEU A 282 -14.23 0.82 5.48
N ASN A 283 -14.71 -0.16 4.72
CA ASN A 283 -16.13 -0.35 4.49
C ASN A 283 -16.72 -1.27 5.56
N ASP A 284 -17.30 -0.69 6.62
CA ASP A 284 -17.83 -1.42 7.77
C ASP A 284 -18.91 -2.46 7.38
N GLU A 285 -19.77 -2.13 6.41
CA GLU A 285 -20.83 -3.05 5.97
C GLU A 285 -20.25 -4.29 5.28
N GLN A 286 -19.30 -4.08 4.37
CA GLN A 286 -18.61 -5.19 3.70
C GLN A 286 -17.76 -5.97 4.68
N PHE A 287 -17.10 -5.30 5.63
CA PHE A 287 -16.35 -5.94 6.69
C PHE A 287 -17.24 -6.89 7.52
N ILE A 288 -18.41 -6.43 7.96
CA ILE A 288 -19.37 -7.25 8.71
C ILE A 288 -19.86 -8.43 7.86
N LEU A 289 -20.22 -8.21 6.60
CA LEU A 289 -20.67 -9.27 5.69
C LEU A 289 -19.58 -10.33 5.48
N PHE A 290 -18.35 -9.88 5.23
CA PHE A 290 -17.19 -10.75 5.07
C PHE A 290 -16.99 -11.61 6.31
N LEU A 291 -17.01 -11.02 7.51
CA LEU A 291 -16.89 -11.75 8.77
C LEU A 291 -17.99 -12.80 8.96
N GLN A 292 -19.24 -12.46 8.63
CA GLN A 292 -20.35 -13.40 8.72
C GLN A 292 -20.13 -14.61 7.81
N LYS A 293 -19.69 -14.37 6.57
CA LYS A 293 -19.41 -15.43 5.61
C LYS A 293 -18.19 -16.27 5.98
N ALA A 294 -17.10 -15.65 6.40
CA ALA A 294 -15.91 -16.35 6.90
C ALA A 294 -16.27 -17.27 8.08
N THR A 295 -17.11 -16.78 9.00
CA THR A 295 -17.60 -17.57 10.15
C THR A 295 -18.45 -18.76 9.71
N GLN A 296 -19.28 -18.60 8.68
CA GLN A 296 -20.06 -19.70 8.12
C GLN A 296 -19.18 -20.74 7.42
N GLU A 297 -18.16 -20.29 6.68
CA GLU A 297 -17.23 -21.18 5.98
C GLU A 297 -16.32 -21.94 6.95
N GLY A 298 -15.79 -21.28 8.00
CA GLY A 298 -15.04 -21.97 9.06
C GLY A 298 -15.86 -23.08 9.75
N LYS A 299 -17.18 -22.86 9.91
CA LYS A 299 -18.11 -23.90 10.39
C LYS A 299 -18.36 -25.04 9.40
N LYS A 300 -18.10 -24.87 8.10
CA LYS A 300 -18.28 -25.95 7.10
C LYS A 300 -17.03 -26.82 6.97
N ILE A 301 -15.85 -26.23 7.10
CA ILE A 301 -14.57 -26.95 7.00
C ILE A 301 -14.39 -27.90 8.20
N SER A 302 -15.02 -27.62 9.35
CA SER A 302 -15.00 -28.51 10.53
C SER A 302 -15.75 -29.84 10.36
N PHE A 303 -16.56 -30.03 9.30
CA PHE A 303 -17.38 -31.24 9.15
C PHE A 303 -16.96 -32.18 8.00
N TYR A 304 -15.98 -31.80 7.16
CA TYR A 304 -15.69 -32.56 5.93
C TYR A 304 -14.42 -33.40 5.95
N ASN A 305 -13.48 -33.17 6.87
CA ASN A 305 -12.29 -34.04 6.98
C ASN A 305 -12.51 -35.14 8.02
N ASN A 306 -13.10 -36.26 7.56
CA ASN A 306 -12.97 -37.60 8.15
C ASN A 306 -11.52 -38.15 8.05
N ASN A 307 -10.51 -37.29 8.15
CA ASN A 307 -9.13 -37.72 8.33
C ASN A 307 -8.77 -37.55 9.80
N HIS A 308 -8.88 -38.69 10.50
CA HIS A 308 -8.26 -38.95 11.78
C HIS A 308 -6.77 -38.61 11.74
N ASN A 309 -6.44 -37.35 12.01
CA ASN A 309 -5.19 -36.87 12.59
C ASN A 309 -5.42 -35.42 12.99
N LEU A 310 -6.29 -35.23 14.00
CA LEU A 310 -6.35 -34.00 14.78
C LEU A 310 -4.95 -33.80 15.40
N GLY A 311 -4.14 -32.94 14.80
CA GLY A 311 -2.94 -32.41 15.43
C GLY A 311 -3.38 -31.66 16.68
N TYR A 312 -3.28 -32.32 17.82
CA TYR A 312 -3.69 -31.88 19.14
C TYR A 312 -3.43 -30.39 19.39
N TYR A 313 -4.51 -29.59 19.42
CA TYR A 313 -4.53 -28.38 20.23
C TYR A 313 -4.77 -28.84 21.66
N ASP A 314 -3.68 -29.16 22.37
CA ASP A 314 -3.82 -29.63 23.75
C ASP A 314 -4.34 -28.51 24.67
N LYS A 315 -4.87 -28.94 25.81
CA LYS A 315 -5.48 -28.05 26.81
C LYS A 315 -4.48 -27.01 27.32
N GLU A 316 -3.20 -27.34 27.39
CA GLU A 316 -2.15 -26.44 27.88
C GLU A 316 -1.91 -25.29 26.89
N LYS A 317 -1.85 -25.60 25.59
CA LYS A 317 -1.71 -24.60 24.53
C LYS A 317 -2.93 -23.68 24.43
N LEU A 318 -4.13 -24.23 24.61
CA LEU A 318 -5.36 -23.45 24.71
C LEU A 318 -5.35 -22.50 25.92
N GLU A 319 -4.94 -22.99 27.09
CA GLU A 319 -4.83 -22.17 28.30
C GLU A 319 -3.78 -21.06 28.14
N GLU A 320 -2.68 -21.35 27.44
CA GLU A 320 -1.63 -20.38 27.11
C GLU A 320 -2.13 -19.29 26.15
N ASP A 321 -2.85 -19.66 25.09
CA ASP A 321 -3.41 -18.68 24.15
C ASP A 321 -4.54 -17.86 24.77
N ILE A 322 -5.38 -18.46 25.62
CA ILE A 322 -6.36 -17.73 26.44
C ILE A 322 -5.64 -16.69 27.31
N LYS A 323 -4.51 -17.06 27.92
CA LYS A 323 -3.72 -16.16 28.76
C LYS A 323 -3.08 -15.05 27.95
N GLN A 324 -2.50 -15.34 26.78
CA GLN A 324 -1.96 -14.33 25.87
C GLN A 324 -3.05 -13.37 25.38
N LEU A 325 -4.25 -13.86 25.09
CA LEU A 325 -5.41 -13.06 24.70
C LEU A 325 -5.96 -12.20 25.84
N GLN A 326 -5.98 -12.72 27.08
CA GLN A 326 -6.33 -11.94 28.27
C GLN A 326 -5.30 -10.86 28.57
N MET A 327 -4.01 -11.13 28.36
CA MET A 327 -2.94 -10.14 28.43
C MET A 327 -3.12 -9.07 27.36
N PHE A 328 -3.35 -9.46 26.10
CA PHE A 328 -3.65 -8.52 25.02
C PHE A 328 -4.87 -7.64 25.33
N TYR A 329 -5.95 -8.21 25.87
CA TYR A 329 -7.12 -7.46 26.30
C TYR A 329 -6.78 -6.48 27.45
N GLY A 330 -6.01 -6.92 28.44
CA GLY A 330 -5.56 -6.08 29.56
C GLY A 330 -4.67 -4.92 29.10
N ASP A 331 -3.70 -5.20 28.25
CA ASP A 331 -2.71 -4.25 27.72
C ASP A 331 -3.36 -3.19 26.81
N ASN A 332 -4.50 -3.53 26.20
CA ASN A 332 -5.26 -2.64 25.32
C ASN A 332 -6.56 -2.11 25.94
N ARG A 333 -6.84 -2.42 27.22
CA ARG A 333 -8.05 -2.01 27.93
C ARG A 333 -8.15 -0.50 28.12
N ASP A 334 -7.00 0.15 28.30
CA ASP A 334 -6.88 1.58 28.61
C ASP A 334 -6.13 2.37 27.51
N ASN A 335 -5.75 1.72 26.41
CA ASN A 335 -5.29 2.45 25.22
C ASN A 335 -6.53 3.09 24.57
N ASN A 336 -6.43 4.35 24.15
CA ASN A 336 -7.53 5.11 23.53
C ASN A 336 -8.05 4.41 22.25
N ILE A 337 -8.93 3.42 22.39
CA ILE A 337 -9.69 2.81 21.30
C ILE A 337 -10.66 3.88 20.81
N HIS A 338 -10.46 4.34 19.57
CA HIS A 338 -11.06 5.58 19.10
C HIS A 338 -12.51 5.43 18.64
N THR A 339 -13.05 4.20 18.49
CA THR A 339 -14.46 4.01 18.13
C THR A 339 -15.18 2.87 18.90
N PRO A 340 -16.47 3.05 19.24
CA PRO A 340 -17.33 1.98 19.78
C PRO A 340 -17.50 0.76 18.87
N VAL A 341 -17.18 0.89 17.58
CA VAL A 341 -17.26 -0.18 16.56
C VAL A 341 -16.09 -1.14 16.69
N GLU A 342 -14.85 -0.63 16.86
CA GLU A 342 -13.68 -1.47 17.16
C GLU A 342 -13.87 -2.25 18.47
N LEU A 343 -14.37 -1.60 19.52
CA LEU A 343 -14.64 -2.28 20.79
C LEU A 343 -15.69 -3.39 20.63
N ASN A 344 -16.78 -3.14 19.89
CA ASN A 344 -17.81 -4.16 19.64
C ASN A 344 -17.30 -5.31 18.75
N LEU A 345 -16.44 -5.04 17.77
CA LEU A 345 -15.84 -6.05 16.90
C LEU A 345 -14.82 -6.91 17.63
N HIS A 346 -13.98 -6.33 18.49
CA HIS A 346 -13.04 -7.07 19.34
C HIS A 346 -13.76 -7.90 20.41
N ILE A 347 -14.87 -7.40 20.98
CA ILE A 347 -15.73 -8.16 21.91
C ILE A 347 -16.48 -9.29 21.18
N LEU A 348 -17.02 -9.04 19.99
CA LEU A 348 -17.67 -10.07 19.16
C LEU A 348 -16.67 -11.15 18.72
N HIS A 349 -15.43 -10.75 18.38
CA HIS A 349 -14.33 -11.65 18.08
C HIS A 349 -13.93 -12.49 19.30
N PHE A 350 -13.76 -11.86 20.46
CA PHE A 350 -13.48 -12.55 21.73
C PHE A 350 -14.56 -13.58 22.09
N LEU A 351 -15.84 -13.20 21.97
CA LEU A 351 -16.96 -14.07 22.31
C LEU A 351 -17.12 -15.22 21.29
N ASN A 352 -16.92 -14.98 19.99
CA ASN A 352 -17.02 -16.03 18.98
C ASN A 352 -15.82 -16.98 19.03
N PHE A 353 -14.59 -16.48 19.17
CA PHE A 353 -13.38 -17.29 19.22
C PHE A 353 -13.37 -18.17 20.48
N ARG A 354 -13.70 -17.59 21.64
CA ARG A 354 -13.90 -18.35 22.88
C ARG A 354 -14.95 -19.44 22.73
N LYS A 355 -16.08 -19.15 22.08
CA LYS A 355 -17.17 -20.11 21.89
C LYS A 355 -16.81 -21.23 20.89
N ILE A 356 -15.99 -20.93 19.87
CA ILE A 356 -15.44 -21.93 18.96
C ILE A 356 -14.50 -22.87 19.73
N LEU A 357 -13.61 -22.33 20.55
CA LEU A 357 -12.68 -23.11 21.37
C LEU A 357 -13.40 -23.94 22.46
N GLU A 358 -14.40 -23.36 23.14
CA GLU A 358 -15.23 -24.04 24.14
C GLU A 358 -16.06 -25.19 23.53
N ASN A 359 -16.59 -25.02 22.31
CA ASN A 359 -17.37 -26.07 21.64
C ASN A 359 -16.50 -27.28 21.25
N GLN A 360 -15.23 -27.07 20.90
CA GLN A 360 -14.29 -28.16 20.58
C GLN A 360 -13.92 -28.97 21.83
N LEU A 361 -13.75 -28.33 23.00
CA LEU A 361 -13.55 -29.02 24.28
C LEU A 361 -14.76 -29.90 24.66
N ILE A 362 -15.98 -29.41 24.45
CA ILE A 362 -17.21 -30.17 24.73
C ILE A 362 -17.33 -31.41 23.83
N GLU A 363 -16.82 -31.35 22.59
CA GLU A 363 -16.78 -32.51 21.69
C GLU A 363 -15.72 -33.54 22.10
N VAL A 364 -14.54 -33.10 22.56
CA VAL A 364 -13.50 -33.99 23.12
C VAL A 364 -13.97 -34.73 24.38
N ASP A 365 -14.66 -34.04 25.29
CA ASP A 365 -15.19 -34.68 26.50
C ASP A 365 -16.28 -35.72 26.17
N LYS A 366 -17.10 -35.48 25.14
CA LYS A 366 -18.11 -36.45 24.67
C LYS A 366 -17.50 -37.66 23.97
N GLU A 367 -16.40 -37.50 23.24
CA GLU A 367 -15.66 -38.64 22.65
C GLU A 367 -14.94 -39.48 23.72
N ASN A 368 -14.44 -38.86 24.78
CA ASN A 368 -13.84 -39.56 25.91
C ASN A 368 -14.88 -40.29 26.77
N ASP A 369 -16.08 -39.73 26.96
CA ASP A 369 -17.20 -40.37 27.65
C ASP A 369 -17.82 -41.54 26.85
N SER A 370 -17.77 -41.49 25.51
CA SER A 370 -18.28 -42.56 24.65
C SER A 370 -17.29 -43.71 24.43
N ASN A 371 -15.98 -43.47 24.60
CA ASN A 371 -14.95 -44.52 24.64
C ASN A 371 -14.78 -45.18 26.01
N SER A 372 -15.41 -44.66 27.06
CA SER A 372 -15.41 -45.27 28.40
C SER A 372 -16.64 -46.16 28.67
N GLN A 373 -17.51 -46.37 27.67
CA GLN A 373 -18.63 -47.33 27.70
C GLN A 373 -18.47 -48.54 26.75
N LYS A 374 -17.25 -48.91 26.36
CA LYS A 374 -16.99 -50.16 25.61
C LYS A 374 -16.27 -51.22 26.44
#